data_AF-A0A243W5E9-F1
#
_entry.id   AF-A0A243W5E9-F1
#
_cell.length_a   1.000
_cell.length_b   1.000
_cell.length_c   1.000
_cell.angle_alpha   90.00
_cell.angle_beta   90.00
_cell.angle_gamma   90.00
#
_symmetry.space_group_name_H-M   'P 1'
#
loop_
_entity.id
_entity.type
_entity.pdbx_description
1 polymer ?
#
loop_
_entity_poly.entity_id
_entity_poly.type
_entity_poly.pdbx_seq_one_letter_code
_entity_poly.pdbx_strand_id
1 'polypeptide(L)' 'MNPHKRQAILNLPAPERYGYLLRKVADFEAIWLIRDPEGITMLTDDSGQAMLPVWPEQAFAALLLTGE' A
#
# COMPACT_ATOMS: atom_id res chain seq x y z
N MET A 1 -3.41 -4.84 11.94
CA MET A 1 -2.04 -4.43 12.32
C MET A 1 -2.09 -3.33 13.39
N ASN A 2 -1.19 -3.34 14.38
CA ASN A 2 -1.07 -2.27 15.39
C ASN A 2 -0.54 -0.95 14.74
N PRO A 3 -1.11 0.23 15.07
CA PRO A 3 -0.66 1.52 14.54
C PRO A 3 0.85 1.80 14.69
N HIS A 4 1.47 1.46 15.83
CA HIS A 4 2.90 1.67 16.05
C HIS A 4 3.75 0.84 15.07
N LYS A 5 3.34 -0.41 14.82
CA LYS A 5 4.04 -1.28 13.86
C LYS A 5 3.91 -0.73 12.44
N ARG A 6 2.72 -0.27 12.06
CA ARG A 6 2.48 0.34 10.75
C ARG A 6 3.37 1.57 10.55
N GLN A 7 3.41 2.47 11.55
CA GLN A 7 4.25 3.67 11.46
C GLN A 7 5.74 3.33 11.37
N ALA A 8 6.20 2.34 12.14
CA ALA A 8 7.58 1.88 12.05
C ALA A 8 7.93 1.41 10.63
N ILE A 9 7.02 0.70 9.96
CA ILE A 9 7.20 0.27 8.57
C ILE A 9 7.19 1.45 7.59
N LEU A 10 6.28 2.41 7.77
CA LEU A 10 6.21 3.61 6.92
C LEU A 10 7.48 4.47 7.02
N ASN A 11 8.11 4.49 8.19
CA ASN A 11 9.36 5.21 8.43
C ASN A 11 10.60 4.51 7.85
N LEU A 12 10.48 3.26 7.36
CA LEU A 12 11.60 2.58 6.71
C LEU A 12 11.93 3.22 5.36
N PRO A 13 13.19 3.13 4.88
CA PRO A 13 13.55 3.48 3.51
C PRO A 13 12.72 2.73 2.47
N ALA A 14 12.55 3.33 1.28
CA ALA A 14 11.72 2.76 0.22
C ALA A 14 12.07 1.29 -0.15
N PRO A 15 13.36 0.89 -0.28
CA PRO A 15 13.71 -0.51 -0.55
C PRO A 15 13.25 -1.48 0.55
N GLU A 16 13.29 -1.06 1.80
CA GLU A 16 12.87 -1.89 2.93
C GLU A 16 11.34 -2.03 3.01
N ARG A 17 10.60 -0.96 2.68
CA ARG A 17 9.14 -1.04 2.53
C ARG A 17 8.73 -1.98 1.41
N TYR A 18 9.46 -1.97 0.30
CA TYR A 18 9.25 -2.92 -0.79
C TYR A 18 9.57 -4.36 -0.36
N GLY A 19 10.66 -4.59 0.38
CA GLY A 19 10.95 -5.90 0.96
C GLY A 19 9.91 -6.37 1.98
N TYR A 20 9.27 -5.46 2.72
CA TYR A 20 8.11 -5.79 3.56
C TYR A 20 6.92 -6.24 2.72
N LEU A 21 6.61 -5.53 1.63
CA LEU A 21 5.56 -5.91 0.69
C LEU A 21 5.76 -7.34 0.19
N LEU A 22 6.93 -7.63 -0.38
CA LEU A 22 7.21 -8.96 -0.96
C LEU A 22 7.08 -10.09 0.06
N ARG A 23 7.58 -9.91 1.29
CA ARG A 23 7.44 -10.93 2.34
C ARG A 23 5.98 -11.18 2.70
N LYS A 24 5.17 -10.12 2.84
CA LYS A 24 3.75 -10.25 3.17
C LYS A 24 2.97 -10.92 2.05
N VAL A 25 3.26 -10.58 0.81
CA VAL A 25 2.67 -11.24 -0.36
C VAL A 25 3.10 -12.70 -0.44
N ALA A 26 4.35 -13.03 -0.13
CA ALA A 26 4.81 -14.42 -0.10
C ALA A 26 4.15 -15.23 1.04
N ASP A 27 3.95 -14.62 2.22
CA ASP A 27 3.33 -15.28 3.37
C ASP A 27 1.82 -15.53 3.16
N PHE A 28 1.12 -14.57 2.56
CA PHE A 28 -0.35 -14.52 2.54
C PHE A 28 -0.95 -14.70 1.15
N GLU A 29 -0.12 -14.75 0.11
CA GLU A 29 -0.51 -14.89 -1.31
C GLU A 29 -1.57 -13.87 -1.75
N ALA A 30 -1.59 -12.71 -1.10
CA ALA A 30 -2.62 -11.70 -1.28
C ALA A 30 -2.03 -10.28 -1.29
N ILE A 31 -2.68 -9.42 -2.06
CA ILE A 31 -2.47 -7.97 -2.07
C ILE A 31 -3.80 -7.26 -1.79
N TRP A 32 -3.70 -6.02 -1.33
CA TRP A 32 -4.84 -5.15 -1.12
C TRP A 32 -4.84 -4.05 -2.17
N LEU A 33 -6.03 -3.76 -2.68
CA LEU A 33 -6.32 -2.69 -3.63
C LEU A 33 -7.50 -1.87 -3.07
N ILE A 34 -7.60 -0.62 -3.50
CA ILE A 34 -8.76 0.22 -3.22
C ILE A 34 -9.61 0.26 -4.48
N ARG A 35 -10.92 0.13 -4.31
CA ARG A 35 -11.88 0.21 -5.41
C ARG A 35 -13.14 0.95 -4.98
N ASP A 36 -13.80 1.53 -5.96
CA ASP A 36 -15.15 2.07 -5.87
C ASP A 36 -16.07 1.29 -6.85
N PRO A 37 -17.34 1.70 -7.02
CA PRO A 37 -18.22 1.11 -8.04
C PRO A 37 -17.68 1.26 -9.46
N GLU A 38 -16.91 2.30 -9.76
CA GLU A 38 -16.39 2.66 -11.08
C GLU A 38 -15.12 1.87 -11.46
N GLY A 39 -14.33 1.41 -10.49
CA GLY A 39 -13.15 0.59 -10.76
C GLY A 39 -12.13 0.55 -9.62
N ILE A 40 -10.88 0.24 -9.97
CA ILE A 40 -9.75 0.23 -9.02
C ILE A 40 -9.11 1.62 -9.03
N THR A 41 -8.75 2.12 -7.85
CA THR A 41 -8.03 3.39 -7.70
C THR A 41 -6.64 3.30 -8.30
N MET A 42 -6.34 4.22 -9.22
CA MET A 42 -5.01 4.40 -9.82
C MET A 42 -4.38 5.68 -9.27
N LEU A 43 -3.06 5.67 -9.06
CA LEU A 43 -2.29 6.88 -8.76
C LEU A 43 -1.63 7.39 -10.04
N THR A 44 -1.45 8.70 -10.14
CA THR A 44 -0.72 9.32 -11.25
C THR A 44 0.44 10.11 -10.66
N ASP A 45 1.63 9.95 -11.23
CA ASP A 45 2.78 10.77 -10.83
C ASP A 45 2.76 12.15 -11.51
N ASP A 46 3.73 13.00 -11.16
CA ASP A 46 3.84 14.36 -11.69
C ASP A 46 4.09 14.41 -13.21
N SER A 47 4.49 13.29 -13.83
CA SER A 47 4.71 13.15 -15.27
C SER A 47 3.45 12.68 -16.02
N GLY A 48 2.37 12.36 -15.31
CA GLY A 48 1.16 11.81 -15.89
C GLY A 48 1.20 10.27 -16.04
N GLN A 49 2.21 9.59 -15.51
CA GLN A 49 2.29 8.14 -15.57
C GLN A 49 1.34 7.51 -14.57
N ALA A 50 0.42 6.68 -15.06
CA ALA A 50 -0.50 5.91 -14.23
C ALA A 50 0.22 4.74 -13.56
N MET A 51 -0.06 4.55 -12.27
CA MET A 51 0.52 3.52 -11.42
C MET A 51 -0.62 2.80 -10.67
N LEU A 52 -0.56 1.47 -10.62
CA LEU A 52 -1.46 0.68 -9.79
C LEU A 52 -0.89 0.62 -8.37
N PRO A 53 -1.48 1.29 -7.37
CA PRO A 53 -1.02 1.16 -6.00
C PRO A 53 -1.40 -0.21 -5.44
N VAL A 54 -0.45 -0.87 -4.78
CA VAL A 54 -0.66 -2.17 -4.11
C VAL A 54 -0.20 -2.08 -2.66
N TRP A 55 -0.97 -2.69 -1.76
CA TRP A 55 -0.64 -2.71 -0.33
C TRP A 55 -0.47 -4.13 0.20
N PRO A 56 0.48 -4.35 1.13
CA PRO A 56 0.68 -5.67 1.73
C PRO A 56 -0.44 -6.09 2.68
N GLU A 57 -1.11 -5.11 3.28
CA GLU A 57 -2.17 -5.32 4.27
C GLU A 57 -3.19 -4.19 4.17
N GLN A 58 -4.47 -4.49 4.47
CA GLN A 58 -5.58 -3.53 4.44
C GLN A 58 -5.29 -2.24 5.24
N ALA A 59 -4.57 -2.36 6.35
CA ALA A 59 -4.29 -1.24 7.25
C ALA A 59 -3.41 -0.14 6.64
N PHE A 60 -2.69 -0.43 5.55
CA PHE A 60 -1.96 0.59 4.78
C PHE A 60 -2.87 1.24 3.71
N ALA A 61 -3.71 0.46 3.03
CA ALA A 61 -4.67 0.99 2.07
C ALA A 61 -5.66 1.97 2.74
N ALA A 62 -6.06 1.69 3.99
CA ALA A 62 -6.94 2.56 4.75
C ALA A 62 -6.38 3.98 4.98
N LEU A 63 -5.05 4.14 5.07
CA LEU A 63 -4.43 5.46 5.24
C LEU A 63 -4.69 6.37 4.04
N LEU A 64 -4.67 5.81 2.83
CA LEU A 64 -4.96 6.57 1.61
C LEU A 64 -6.42 7.07 1.59
N LEU A 65 -7.35 6.32 2.19
CA LEU A 65 -8.76 6.73 2.27
C LEU A 65 -9.00 7.83 3.31
N THR A 66 -8.23 7.84 4.40
CA THR A 66 -8.38 8.81 5.49
C THR A 66 -7.55 10.07 5.30
N GLY A 67 -6.56 10.05 4.40
CA GLY A 67 -5.61 11.15 4.20
C GLY A 67 -4.61 11.29 5.36
N GLU A 68 -4.34 10.20 6.08
CA GLU A 68 -3.41 10.13 7.23
C GLU A 68 -2.05 9.55 6.84
#